data_AF-A0A661ED04-F1
#
_entry.id   AF-A0A661ED04-F1
#
_cell.length_a   1.000
_cell.length_b   1.000
_cell.length_c   1.000
_cell.angle_alpha   90.00
_cell.angle_beta   90.00
_cell.angle_gamma   90.00
#
_symmetry.space_group_name_H-M   'P 1'
#
loop_
_entity.id
_entity.type
_entity.pdbx_description
1 polymer ?
#
loop_
_entity_poly.entity_id
_entity_poly.type
_entity_poly.pdbx_seq_one_letter_code
_entity_poly.pdbx_strand_id
1 'polypeptide(L)'
;MSVKILKNAKVFDPNPVVNINKKTDLKIVDNNIATIGNNLIAEKNDKIIDCENCTIIPGIIDIYADLSALQSSNSLLIKEAKTAHKAGITTFFYAPDKINTIDSLSSIKSLQNLQKKQKTSSIKTIGALTSKLQGEQLGKMYSFKKQGAVALCNALYPIYNTKIKKLSLQYAKSVGLKVIVLPQDAYLSAGGCVNDGPISSKLGLPAIPIEAETCDIVVWLELVKKTKCPVHFVNITCAESVRLIRQAKENNLPVTASVAMPYLLLNENDNLNFNTDTHIIPPLRSYQDQLFLQQGVVDGTIDIISSGHTPCSKEQKLKAFAMTKPGISGFDSFVPLLFKLIDDKIINKTTAINAVCTNPARIFNLTSGITLKKPANLVIVKNQNTIIDNTEFNSFGKNTPFNGFMSNYQVYKTIFKNKE
;
A
#
# COMPACT_ATOMS: atom_id res chain seq x y z
N MET A 1 -9.61 -19.12 27.58
CA MET A 1 -9.28 -17.71 27.29
C MET A 1 -7.81 -17.64 26.96
N SER A 2 -7.43 -17.01 25.85
CA SER A 2 -5.99 -16.85 25.52
C SER A 2 -5.54 -15.47 25.98
N VAL A 3 -4.49 -15.42 26.80
CA VAL A 3 -3.99 -14.17 27.36
C VAL A 3 -2.54 -13.98 26.98
N LYS A 4 -2.20 -12.76 26.56
CA LYS A 4 -0.85 -12.37 26.17
C LYS A 4 -0.52 -11.01 26.75
N ILE A 5 0.71 -10.87 27.25
CA ILE A 5 1.20 -9.61 27.80
C ILE A 5 2.46 -9.21 27.04
N LEU A 6 2.43 -8.04 26.41
CA LEU A 6 3.57 -7.40 25.77
C LEU A 6 4.22 -6.50 26.81
N LYS A 7 5.41 -6.84 27.29
CA LYS A 7 6.10 -6.10 28.35
C LYS A 7 7.20 -5.19 27.81
N ASN A 8 7.51 -4.12 28.53
CA ASN A 8 8.68 -3.26 28.31
C ASN A 8 8.75 -2.52 26.96
N ALA A 9 7.65 -2.47 26.20
CA ALA A 9 7.61 -1.80 24.90
C ALA A 9 7.49 -0.28 25.02
N LYS A 10 8.04 0.45 24.04
CA LYS A 10 7.58 1.82 23.72
C LYS A 10 6.33 1.73 22.86
N VAL A 11 5.16 2.02 23.40
CA VAL A 11 3.91 2.04 22.64
C VAL A 11 3.74 3.41 21.98
N PHE A 12 3.58 3.43 20.66
CA PHE A 12 3.46 4.64 19.85
C PHE A 12 2.26 4.53 18.90
N ASP A 13 1.23 5.33 19.16
CA ASP A 13 0.09 5.53 18.26
C ASP A 13 -0.20 7.04 18.16
N PRO A 14 0.17 7.69 17.04
CA PRO A 14 -0.04 9.12 16.81
C PRO A 14 -1.46 9.45 16.36
N ASN A 15 -2.39 8.49 16.34
CA ASN A 15 -3.80 8.77 16.09
C ASN A 15 -4.29 9.85 17.08
N PRO A 16 -4.88 10.97 16.64
CA PRO A 16 -5.29 12.07 17.52
C PRO A 16 -6.24 11.68 18.64
N VAL A 17 -7.01 10.59 18.48
CA VAL A 17 -7.95 10.08 19.48
C VAL A 17 -7.24 9.21 20.52
N VAL A 18 -6.18 8.50 20.15
CA VAL A 18 -5.45 7.57 21.05
C VAL A 18 -4.25 8.28 21.69
N ASN A 19 -3.45 8.94 20.87
CA ASN A 19 -2.27 9.75 21.19
C ASN A 19 -1.41 9.17 22.32
N ILE A 20 -0.78 8.02 22.06
CA ILE A 20 0.11 7.36 23.02
C ILE A 20 1.55 7.39 22.52
N ASN A 21 2.47 7.78 23.39
CA ASN A 21 3.91 7.73 23.16
C ASN A 21 4.63 7.53 24.50
N LYS A 22 4.61 6.30 25.03
CA LYS A 22 5.20 6.00 26.35
C LYS A 22 5.66 4.55 26.46
N LYS A 23 6.58 4.28 27.39
CA LYS A 23 6.92 2.92 27.80
C LYS A 23 5.78 2.37 28.66
N THR A 24 5.17 1.26 28.25
CA THR A 24 4.03 0.64 28.95
C THR A 24 3.81 -0.79 28.47
N ASP A 25 3.02 -1.57 29.21
CA ASP A 25 2.66 -2.93 28.84
C ASP A 25 1.27 -2.99 28.18
N LEU A 26 1.05 -4.01 27.36
CA LEU A 26 -0.25 -4.28 26.73
C LEU A 26 -0.71 -5.71 27.07
N LYS A 27 -1.89 -5.84 27.69
CA LYS A 27 -2.57 -7.14 27.88
C LYS A 27 -3.58 -7.34 26.78
N ILE A 28 -3.41 -8.42 26.03
CA ILE A 28 -4.32 -8.90 24.99
C ILE A 28 -5.07 -10.09 25.56
N VAL A 29 -6.40 -10.06 25.47
CA VAL A 29 -7.27 -11.14 25.88
C VAL A 29 -8.13 -11.55 24.70
N ASP A 30 -8.06 -12.84 24.38
CA ASP A 30 -8.62 -13.46 23.18
C ASP A 30 -8.16 -12.79 21.89
N ASN A 31 -8.90 -11.82 21.36
CA ASN A 31 -8.50 -11.10 20.14
C ASN A 31 -8.27 -9.59 20.36
N ASN A 32 -8.52 -9.09 21.57
CA ASN A 32 -8.68 -7.66 21.83
C ASN A 32 -7.64 -7.14 22.82
N ILE A 33 -7.32 -5.85 22.70
CA ILE A 33 -6.51 -5.13 23.69
C ILE A 33 -7.39 -4.92 24.93
N ALA A 34 -7.07 -5.60 26.02
CA ALA A 34 -7.86 -5.58 27.25
C ALA A 34 -7.36 -4.52 28.25
N THR A 35 -6.04 -4.31 28.32
CA THR A 35 -5.43 -3.39 29.27
C THR A 35 -4.19 -2.74 28.66
N ILE A 36 -4.01 -1.44 28.93
CA ILE A 36 -2.81 -0.66 28.64
C ILE A 36 -2.37 -0.07 29.98
N GLY A 37 -1.19 -0.44 30.46
CA GLY A 37 -0.75 -0.04 31.79
C GLY A 37 0.63 -0.56 32.13
N ASN A 38 1.21 -0.07 33.21
CA ASN A 38 2.54 -0.46 33.64
C ASN A 38 2.48 -1.65 34.60
N ASN A 39 3.54 -2.47 34.63
CA ASN A 39 3.73 -3.56 35.58
C ASN A 39 2.57 -4.56 35.56
N LEU A 40 2.08 -4.92 34.36
CA LEU A 40 0.99 -5.88 34.26
C LEU A 40 1.46 -7.25 34.78
N ILE A 41 0.72 -7.76 35.77
CA ILE A 41 0.99 -9.05 36.40
C ILE A 41 0.54 -10.15 35.44
N ALA A 42 1.44 -11.08 35.17
CA ALA A 42 1.15 -12.28 34.38
C ALA A 42 0.67 -13.39 35.30
N GLU A 43 -0.43 -14.04 34.92
CA GLU A 43 -0.87 -15.28 35.56
C GLU A 43 -0.09 -16.49 35.00
N LYS A 44 -0.17 -17.64 35.69
CA LYS A 44 0.64 -18.85 35.39
C LYS A 44 0.54 -19.33 33.93
N ASN A 45 -0.55 -19.03 33.24
CA ASN A 45 -0.81 -19.47 31.85
C ASN A 45 -0.75 -18.33 30.82
N ASP A 46 -0.38 -17.11 31.24
CA ASP A 46 -0.29 -15.96 30.33
C ASP A 46 0.98 -16.05 29.48
N LYS A 47 0.86 -15.83 28.17
CA LYS A 47 2.03 -15.74 27.30
C LYS A 47 2.67 -14.36 27.42
N ILE A 48 3.90 -14.30 27.92
CA ILE A 48 4.68 -13.07 27.98
C ILE A 48 5.51 -12.92 26.70
N ILE A 49 5.46 -11.74 26.09
CA ILE A 49 6.39 -11.32 25.04
C ILE A 49 7.16 -10.13 25.57
N ASP A 50 8.45 -10.31 25.78
CA ASP A 50 9.33 -9.21 26.10
C ASP A 50 9.60 -8.36 24.86
N CYS A 51 9.29 -7.08 24.97
CA CYS A 51 9.40 -6.08 23.91
C CYS A 51 10.42 -5.01 24.31
N GLU A 52 11.42 -5.37 25.12
CA GLU A 52 12.58 -4.52 25.36
C GLU A 52 13.21 -4.08 24.02
N ASN A 53 13.63 -2.81 23.95
CA ASN A 53 14.14 -2.16 22.74
C ASN A 53 13.20 -2.24 21.52
N CYS A 54 11.91 -2.47 21.74
CA CYS A 54 10.90 -2.47 20.69
C CYS A 54 9.96 -1.26 20.79
N THR A 55 9.52 -0.79 19.62
CA THR A 55 8.36 0.11 19.49
C THR A 55 7.16 -0.71 19.02
N ILE A 56 6.02 -0.60 19.71
CA ILE A 56 4.74 -1.13 19.26
C ILE A 56 3.96 -0.02 18.56
N ILE A 57 3.55 -0.26 17.32
CA ILE A 57 2.69 0.63 16.52
C ILE A 57 1.38 -0.09 16.14
N PRO A 58 0.32 0.64 15.75
CA PRO A 58 -0.84 0.01 15.14
C PRO A 58 -0.46 -0.82 13.92
N GLY A 59 -1.23 -1.88 13.66
CA GLY A 59 -1.05 -2.73 12.49
C GLY A 59 -1.08 -1.93 11.19
N ILE A 60 -0.08 -2.15 10.32
CA ILE A 60 0.02 -1.45 9.04
C ILE A 60 -1.12 -1.87 8.11
N ILE A 61 -1.60 -0.89 7.34
CA ILE A 61 -2.62 -1.06 6.29
C ILE A 61 -2.02 -0.65 4.95
N ASP A 62 -1.76 -1.63 4.09
CA ASP A 62 -1.34 -1.39 2.71
C ASP A 62 -2.56 -1.31 1.78
N ILE A 63 -2.72 -0.21 1.06
CA ILE A 63 -3.94 0.06 0.28
C ILE A 63 -3.86 -0.39 -1.18
N TYR A 64 -2.73 -0.93 -1.64
CA TYR A 64 -2.61 -1.42 -3.02
C TYR A 64 -1.50 -2.46 -3.19
N ALA A 65 -1.89 -3.74 -3.23
CA ALA A 65 -1.03 -4.86 -3.63
C ALA A 65 -1.51 -5.45 -4.95
N ASP A 66 -0.65 -5.46 -5.95
CA ASP A 66 -0.92 -5.98 -7.29
C ASP A 66 -0.21 -7.33 -7.46
N LEU A 67 -0.98 -8.42 -7.53
CA LEU A 67 -0.41 -9.77 -7.73
C LEU A 67 -0.63 -10.28 -9.16
N SER A 68 -0.94 -9.40 -10.11
CA SER A 68 -1.27 -9.76 -11.50
C SER A 68 -0.12 -10.47 -12.21
N ALA A 69 1.14 -10.11 -11.90
CA ALA A 69 2.33 -10.74 -12.46
C ALA A 69 2.48 -12.23 -12.06
N LEU A 70 1.86 -12.64 -10.95
CA LEU A 70 1.90 -14.01 -10.46
C LEU A 70 0.87 -14.94 -11.12
N GLN A 71 0.00 -14.41 -12.00
CA GLN A 71 -1.13 -15.17 -12.58
C GLN A 71 -1.93 -15.89 -11.48
N SER A 72 -2.17 -15.13 -10.42
CA SER A 72 -2.56 -15.49 -9.05
C SER A 72 -3.32 -16.81 -8.86
N SER A 73 -2.65 -17.83 -8.33
CA SER A 73 -3.32 -18.98 -7.73
C SER A 73 -3.68 -18.71 -6.26
N ASN A 74 -4.68 -19.43 -5.73
CA ASN A 74 -5.06 -19.32 -4.33
C ASN A 74 -3.90 -19.57 -3.35
N SER A 75 -2.95 -20.44 -3.72
CA SER A 75 -1.78 -20.75 -2.88
C SER A 75 -0.80 -19.58 -2.83
N LEU A 76 -0.58 -18.88 -3.95
CA LEU A 76 0.27 -17.69 -4.00
C LEU A 76 -0.35 -16.53 -3.20
N LEU A 77 -1.67 -16.32 -3.28
CA LEU A 77 -2.33 -15.31 -2.46
C LEU A 77 -2.18 -15.60 -0.96
N ILE A 78 -2.31 -16.86 -0.53
CA ILE A 78 -2.07 -17.25 0.87
C ILE A 78 -0.61 -17.01 1.26
N LYS A 79 0.34 -17.28 0.36
CA LYS A 79 1.76 -17.02 0.60
C LYS A 79 2.00 -15.52 0.81
N GLU A 80 1.54 -14.65 -0.10
CA GLU A 80 1.72 -13.20 0.04
C GLU A 80 1.01 -12.63 1.26
N ALA A 81 -0.12 -13.21 1.65
CA ALA A 81 -0.81 -12.78 2.85
C ALA A 81 -0.18 -13.28 4.16
N LYS A 82 0.65 -14.33 4.12
CA LYS A 82 1.59 -14.67 5.21
C LYS A 82 2.81 -13.75 5.20
N THR A 83 3.31 -13.40 4.02
CA THR A 83 4.40 -12.42 3.84
C THR A 83 4.02 -11.07 4.42
N ALA A 84 2.85 -10.53 4.05
CA ALA A 84 2.30 -9.31 4.59
C ALA A 84 2.27 -9.34 6.12
N HIS A 85 1.76 -10.43 6.71
CA HIS A 85 1.74 -10.61 8.17
C HIS A 85 3.16 -10.56 8.76
N LYS A 86 4.11 -11.32 8.24
CA LYS A 86 5.51 -11.29 8.71
C LYS A 86 6.16 -9.92 8.57
N ALA A 87 5.75 -9.14 7.57
CA ALA A 87 6.21 -7.78 7.29
C ALA A 87 5.53 -6.67 8.11
N GLY A 88 4.66 -7.01 9.07
CA GLY A 88 3.94 -5.99 9.87
C GLY A 88 2.62 -5.52 9.26
N ILE A 89 2.24 -6.02 8.09
CA ILE A 89 1.04 -5.62 7.38
C ILE A 89 -0.13 -6.48 7.84
N THR A 90 -0.95 -5.91 8.72
CA THR A 90 -2.14 -6.57 9.27
C THR A 90 -3.34 -6.52 8.34
N THR A 91 -3.36 -5.55 7.42
CA THR A 91 -4.40 -5.41 6.39
C THR A 91 -3.75 -5.01 5.08
N PHE A 92 -4.09 -5.68 3.98
CA PHE A 92 -3.72 -5.21 2.65
C PHE A 92 -4.90 -5.27 1.68
N PHE A 93 -4.87 -4.44 0.65
CA PHE A 93 -5.90 -4.38 -0.38
C PHE A 93 -5.40 -5.13 -1.60
N TYR A 94 -6.19 -6.08 -2.07
CA TYR A 94 -5.88 -6.85 -3.26
C TYR A 94 -6.46 -6.13 -4.49
N ALA A 95 -5.58 -5.65 -5.36
CA ALA A 95 -5.92 -4.95 -6.60
C ALA A 95 -6.58 -5.90 -7.62
N PRO A 96 -7.53 -5.41 -8.44
CA PRO A 96 -8.16 -6.24 -9.45
C PRO A 96 -7.20 -6.46 -10.64
N ASP A 97 -7.16 -7.68 -11.16
CA ASP A 97 -6.40 -8.04 -12.36
C ASP A 97 -7.29 -8.79 -13.37
N LYS A 98 -6.88 -8.93 -14.64
CA LYS A 98 -7.70 -9.60 -15.68
C LYS A 98 -7.85 -11.11 -15.48
N ILE A 99 -6.88 -11.77 -14.85
CA ILE A 99 -6.81 -13.23 -14.76
C ILE A 99 -7.75 -13.73 -13.65
N ASN A 100 -7.70 -13.08 -12.50
CA ASN A 100 -8.55 -13.33 -11.34
C ASN A 100 -9.46 -12.12 -11.09
N THR A 101 -10.09 -11.64 -12.16
CA THR A 101 -10.95 -10.45 -12.05
C THR A 101 -11.99 -10.69 -10.97
N ILE A 102 -12.03 -9.76 -10.02
CA ILE A 102 -13.07 -9.72 -9.00
C ILE A 102 -14.31 -9.07 -9.62
N ASP A 103 -14.90 -9.77 -10.59
CA ASP A 103 -16.05 -9.32 -11.38
C ASP A 103 -17.35 -10.08 -11.04
N SER A 104 -17.26 -11.05 -10.12
CA SER A 104 -18.36 -11.94 -9.75
C SER A 104 -18.47 -12.13 -8.24
N LEU A 105 -19.64 -12.58 -7.80
CA LEU A 105 -19.91 -12.89 -6.39
C LEU A 105 -19.06 -14.07 -5.90
N SER A 106 -18.79 -15.05 -6.77
CA SER A 106 -17.97 -16.23 -6.45
C SER A 106 -16.52 -15.82 -6.18
N SER A 107 -15.94 -14.91 -6.97
CA SER A 107 -14.56 -14.42 -6.77
C SER A 107 -14.39 -13.79 -5.38
N ILE A 108 -15.33 -12.92 -4.95
CA ILE A 108 -15.27 -12.28 -3.63
C ILE A 108 -15.42 -13.30 -2.51
N LYS A 109 -16.40 -14.22 -2.62
CA LYS A 109 -16.61 -15.29 -1.62
C LYS A 109 -15.40 -16.21 -1.50
N SER A 110 -14.76 -16.55 -2.62
CA SER A 110 -13.54 -17.35 -2.64
C SER A 110 -12.44 -16.67 -1.82
N LEU A 111 -12.19 -15.38 -2.06
CA LEU A 111 -11.20 -14.60 -1.32
C LEU A 111 -11.52 -14.49 0.18
N GLN A 112 -12.79 -14.27 0.53
CA GLN A 112 -13.22 -14.28 1.93
C GLN A 112 -12.99 -15.65 2.61
N ASN A 113 -13.24 -16.74 1.90
CA ASN A 113 -12.99 -18.08 2.40
C ASN A 113 -11.49 -18.35 2.58
N LEU A 114 -10.64 -17.90 1.64
CA LEU A 114 -9.19 -17.96 1.77
C LEU A 114 -8.71 -17.18 2.99
N GLN A 115 -9.20 -15.96 3.17
CA GLN A 115 -8.90 -15.14 4.34
C GLN A 115 -9.27 -15.85 5.66
N LYS A 116 -10.44 -16.48 5.73
CA LYS A 116 -10.89 -17.27 6.90
C LYS A 116 -9.99 -18.47 7.17
N LYS A 117 -9.41 -19.09 6.14
CA LYS A 117 -8.51 -20.24 6.27
C LYS A 117 -7.12 -19.82 6.78
N GLN A 118 -6.52 -18.78 6.19
CA GLN A 118 -5.16 -18.38 6.54
C GLN A 118 -5.04 -17.67 7.90
N LYS A 119 -6.00 -16.81 8.23
CA LYS A 119 -6.07 -16.03 9.47
C LYS A 119 -4.80 -15.21 9.82
N THR A 120 -3.93 -14.85 8.88
CA THR A 120 -2.70 -14.08 9.14
C THR A 120 -2.91 -12.57 8.96
N SER A 121 -3.39 -12.14 7.80
CA SER A 121 -3.73 -10.73 7.54
C SER A 121 -5.17 -10.59 7.04
N SER A 122 -5.73 -9.39 7.20
CA SER A 122 -6.98 -9.01 6.55
C SER A 122 -6.75 -8.66 5.08
N ILE A 123 -7.42 -9.37 4.18
CA ILE A 123 -7.41 -9.03 2.75
C ILE A 123 -8.66 -8.21 2.46
N LYS A 124 -8.49 -7.00 1.92
CA LYS A 124 -9.60 -6.15 1.47
C LYS A 124 -9.70 -6.21 -0.03
N THR A 125 -10.92 -6.39 -0.51
CA THR A 125 -11.19 -6.52 -1.94
C THR A 125 -11.45 -5.16 -2.56
N ILE A 126 -10.72 -4.87 -3.63
CA ILE A 126 -11.05 -3.79 -4.56
C ILE A 126 -11.86 -4.39 -5.71
N GLY A 127 -13.09 -3.92 -5.91
CA GLY A 127 -13.94 -4.39 -7.01
C GLY A 127 -13.52 -3.78 -8.35
N ALA A 128 -13.80 -4.47 -9.44
CA ALA A 128 -13.57 -3.93 -10.78
C ALA A 128 -14.48 -2.70 -11.04
N LEU A 129 -13.90 -1.59 -11.48
CA LEU A 129 -14.65 -0.37 -11.83
C LEU A 129 -15.47 -0.58 -13.12
N THR A 130 -14.87 -1.26 -14.09
CA THR A 130 -15.53 -1.66 -15.35
C THR A 130 -15.61 -3.18 -15.47
N SER A 131 -16.58 -3.67 -16.23
CA SER A 131 -16.74 -5.10 -16.51
C SER A 131 -15.44 -5.66 -17.10
N LYS A 132 -14.91 -6.72 -16.48
CA LYS A 132 -13.63 -7.37 -16.88
C LYS A 132 -12.44 -6.40 -17.01
N LEU A 133 -12.52 -5.21 -16.39
CA LEU A 133 -11.53 -4.13 -16.51
C LEU A 133 -11.33 -3.61 -17.95
N GLN A 134 -12.33 -3.77 -18.84
CA GLN A 134 -12.20 -3.44 -20.26
C GLN A 134 -12.40 -1.94 -20.58
N GLY A 135 -12.94 -1.15 -19.66
CA GLY A 135 -13.18 0.28 -19.92
C GLY A 135 -14.44 0.60 -20.73
N GLU A 136 -15.24 -0.43 -21.10
CA GLU A 136 -16.38 -0.28 -22.01
C GLU A 136 -17.73 -0.20 -21.29
N GLN A 137 -17.90 -0.98 -20.21
CA GLN A 137 -19.15 -1.11 -19.47
C GLN A 137 -18.92 -1.04 -17.96
N LEU A 138 -19.88 -0.51 -17.21
CA LEU A 138 -19.76 -0.38 -15.75
C LEU A 138 -19.68 -1.76 -15.08
N GLY A 139 -18.89 -1.86 -14.00
CA GLY A 139 -18.84 -3.05 -13.16
C GLY A 139 -20.12 -3.26 -12.33
N LYS A 140 -20.23 -4.42 -11.68
CA LYS A 140 -21.36 -4.78 -10.79
C LYS A 140 -21.22 -4.13 -9.41
N MET A 141 -21.11 -2.80 -9.37
CA MET A 141 -20.68 -2.01 -8.20
C MET A 141 -21.54 -2.24 -6.95
N TYR A 142 -22.86 -2.24 -7.08
CA TYR A 142 -23.78 -2.51 -5.96
C TYR A 142 -23.56 -3.90 -5.36
N SER A 143 -23.40 -4.91 -6.20
CA SER A 143 -23.10 -6.29 -5.78
C SER A 143 -21.77 -6.38 -5.05
N PHE A 144 -20.73 -5.69 -5.53
CA PHE A 144 -19.43 -5.63 -4.87
C PHE A 144 -19.52 -4.96 -3.49
N LYS A 145 -20.27 -3.85 -3.36
CA LYS A 145 -20.53 -3.20 -2.07
C LYS A 145 -21.18 -4.16 -1.08
N LYS A 146 -22.23 -4.85 -1.49
CA LYS A 146 -22.95 -5.81 -0.63
C LYS A 146 -22.06 -6.96 -0.15
N GLN A 147 -21.03 -7.32 -0.93
CA GLN A 147 -20.06 -8.35 -0.55
C GLN A 147 -18.81 -7.80 0.16
N GLY A 148 -18.81 -6.52 0.54
CA GLY A 148 -17.74 -5.95 1.37
C GLY A 148 -16.51 -5.46 0.60
N ALA A 149 -16.64 -5.21 -0.72
CA ALA A 149 -15.62 -4.44 -1.43
C ALA A 149 -15.46 -3.05 -0.78
N VAL A 150 -14.22 -2.61 -0.58
CA VAL A 150 -13.91 -1.35 0.10
C VAL A 150 -13.79 -0.17 -0.86
N ALA A 151 -13.46 -0.44 -2.12
CA ALA A 151 -13.29 0.52 -3.19
C ALA A 151 -13.48 -0.16 -4.56
N LEU A 152 -13.46 0.64 -5.62
CA LEU A 152 -13.47 0.19 -7.01
C LEU A 152 -12.22 0.68 -7.73
N CYS A 153 -11.65 -0.10 -8.65
CA CYS A 153 -10.48 0.30 -9.42
C CYS A 153 -10.51 -0.34 -10.82
N ASN A 154 -9.87 0.30 -11.80
CA ASN A 154 -9.63 -0.30 -13.12
C ASN A 154 -8.17 -0.75 -13.32
N ALA A 155 -7.36 -0.72 -12.24
CA ALA A 155 -5.91 -0.92 -12.27
C ALA A 155 -5.26 -0.05 -13.37
N LEU A 156 -4.22 -0.56 -14.04
CA LEU A 156 -3.62 0.07 -15.21
C LEU A 156 -4.36 -0.22 -16.52
N TYR A 157 -5.57 -0.80 -16.46
CA TYR A 157 -6.34 -1.03 -17.68
C TYR A 157 -7.08 0.25 -18.09
N PRO A 158 -6.98 0.66 -19.36
CA PRO A 158 -7.51 1.95 -19.79
C PRO A 158 -9.03 2.01 -19.76
N ILE A 159 -9.54 3.21 -19.50
CA ILE A 159 -10.92 3.60 -19.77
C ILE A 159 -10.86 4.75 -20.79
N TYR A 160 -10.88 4.44 -22.09
CA TYR A 160 -10.76 5.46 -23.13
C TYR A 160 -11.94 6.41 -23.15
N ASN A 161 -13.16 5.87 -22.98
CA ASN A 161 -14.37 6.66 -23.06
C ASN A 161 -14.59 7.46 -21.76
N THR A 162 -14.38 8.77 -21.80
CA THR A 162 -14.58 9.68 -20.66
C THR A 162 -16.03 9.68 -20.15
N LYS A 163 -17.01 9.35 -20.99
CA LYS A 163 -18.40 9.10 -20.55
C LYS A 163 -18.48 7.92 -19.59
N ILE A 164 -17.71 6.84 -19.82
CA ILE A 164 -17.65 5.69 -18.90
C ILE A 164 -16.96 6.08 -17.60
N LYS A 165 -15.88 6.88 -17.63
CA LYS A 165 -15.26 7.43 -16.40
C LYS A 165 -16.29 8.21 -15.57
N LYS A 166 -17.03 9.13 -16.19
CA LYS A 166 -18.07 9.93 -15.55
C LYS A 166 -19.17 9.07 -14.94
N LEU A 167 -19.74 8.15 -15.72
CA LEU A 167 -20.80 7.25 -15.26
C LEU A 167 -20.32 6.36 -14.12
N SER A 168 -19.06 5.93 -14.16
CA SER A 168 -18.45 5.13 -13.09
C SER A 168 -18.39 5.88 -11.77
N LEU A 169 -17.98 7.16 -11.77
CA LEU A 169 -18.00 8.00 -10.58
C LEU A 169 -19.43 8.23 -10.05
N GLN A 170 -20.39 8.51 -10.93
CA GLN A 170 -21.79 8.71 -10.54
C GLN A 170 -22.35 7.46 -9.85
N TYR A 171 -22.12 6.28 -10.43
CA TYR A 171 -22.62 5.03 -9.85
C TYR A 171 -21.88 4.64 -8.57
N ALA A 172 -20.55 4.77 -8.54
CA ALA A 172 -19.76 4.52 -7.33
C ALA A 172 -20.24 5.39 -6.15
N LYS A 173 -20.51 6.68 -6.41
CA LYS A 173 -21.06 7.59 -5.42
C LYS A 173 -22.43 7.14 -4.90
N SER A 174 -23.35 6.75 -5.78
CA SER A 174 -24.71 6.37 -5.37
C SER A 174 -24.74 5.10 -4.52
N VAL A 175 -23.77 4.19 -4.69
CA VAL A 175 -23.62 2.98 -3.86
C VAL A 175 -22.71 3.17 -2.64
N GLY A 176 -22.18 4.38 -2.42
CA GLY A 176 -21.30 4.69 -1.29
C GLY A 176 -19.95 3.97 -1.35
N LEU A 177 -19.39 3.81 -2.55
CA LEU A 177 -18.02 3.35 -2.77
C LEU A 177 -17.13 4.50 -3.23
N LYS A 178 -15.83 4.34 -2.97
CA LYS A 178 -14.78 5.23 -3.46
C LYS A 178 -14.14 4.61 -4.70
N VAL A 179 -13.56 5.43 -5.56
CA VAL A 179 -12.81 4.97 -6.74
C VAL A 179 -11.32 5.19 -6.50
N ILE A 180 -10.54 4.13 -6.65
CA ILE A 180 -9.08 4.17 -6.70
C ILE A 180 -8.67 4.31 -8.17
N VAL A 181 -7.75 5.22 -8.43
CA VAL A 181 -7.22 5.51 -9.76
C VAL A 181 -5.71 5.38 -9.72
N LEU A 182 -5.13 4.53 -10.58
CA LEU A 182 -3.73 4.69 -11.00
C LEU A 182 -3.76 5.62 -12.21
N PRO A 183 -3.37 6.89 -12.08
CA PRO A 183 -3.46 7.84 -13.17
C PRO A 183 -2.41 7.53 -14.23
N GLN A 184 -2.85 7.16 -15.43
CA GLN A 184 -1.97 6.91 -16.56
C GLN A 184 -2.76 6.91 -17.87
N ASP A 185 -2.53 7.93 -18.70
CA ASP A 185 -3.04 7.99 -20.05
C ASP A 185 -2.39 6.89 -20.90
N ALA A 186 -3.23 6.06 -21.52
CA ALA A 186 -2.77 4.86 -22.20
C ALA A 186 -2.13 5.13 -23.56
N TYR A 187 -2.41 6.27 -24.19
CA TYR A 187 -1.76 6.64 -25.46
C TYR A 187 -0.38 7.26 -25.18
N LEU A 188 -0.31 8.18 -24.21
CA LEU A 188 0.96 8.82 -23.85
C LEU A 188 1.96 7.83 -23.24
N SER A 189 1.50 6.82 -22.52
CA SER A 189 2.38 5.81 -21.92
C SER A 189 2.64 4.58 -22.78
N ALA A 190 2.05 4.51 -23.98
CA ALA A 190 2.11 3.30 -24.81
C ALA A 190 3.56 2.92 -25.16
N GLY A 191 3.96 1.69 -24.79
CA GLY A 191 5.26 1.13 -25.15
C GLY A 191 6.46 1.64 -24.33
N GLY A 192 6.26 2.61 -23.43
CA GLY A 192 7.32 3.11 -22.56
C GLY A 192 7.59 2.20 -21.35
N CYS A 193 8.81 2.26 -20.81
CA CYS A 193 9.25 1.46 -19.65
C CYS A 193 10.05 2.25 -18.61
N VAL A 194 10.44 3.48 -18.91
CA VAL A 194 11.21 4.38 -18.02
C VAL A 194 10.67 5.81 -18.10
N ASN A 195 11.14 6.70 -17.23
CA ASN A 195 10.79 8.11 -17.29
C ASN A 195 11.27 8.78 -18.59
N ASP A 196 10.49 9.70 -19.16
CA ASP A 196 10.95 10.61 -20.21
C ASP A 196 11.89 11.66 -19.64
N GLY A 197 13.16 11.56 -19.98
CA GLY A 197 14.22 12.30 -19.32
C GLY A 197 15.63 11.94 -19.80
N PRO A 198 16.66 12.50 -19.16
CA PRO A 198 18.05 12.30 -19.56
C PRO A 198 18.49 10.83 -19.48
N ILE A 199 17.98 10.07 -18.50
CA ILE A 199 18.38 8.67 -18.31
C ILE A 199 17.81 7.76 -19.39
N SER A 200 16.55 7.92 -19.78
CA SER A 200 15.96 7.13 -20.87
C SER A 200 16.63 7.41 -22.21
N SER A 201 16.92 8.68 -22.50
CA SER A 201 17.70 9.09 -23.67
C SER A 201 19.09 8.44 -23.69
N LYS A 202 19.79 8.47 -22.55
CA LYS A 202 21.12 7.87 -22.39
C LYS A 202 21.10 6.35 -22.59
N LEU A 203 20.08 5.66 -22.08
CA LEU A 203 19.96 4.20 -22.14
C LEU A 203 19.31 3.71 -23.45
N GLY A 204 18.78 4.61 -24.28
CA GLY A 204 18.04 4.25 -25.49
C GLY A 204 16.74 3.50 -25.20
N LEU A 205 16.10 3.75 -24.06
CA LEU A 205 14.90 3.05 -23.62
C LEU A 205 13.63 3.86 -23.96
N PRO A 206 12.54 3.20 -24.36
CA PRO A 206 11.29 3.88 -24.65
C PRO A 206 10.72 4.49 -23.35
N ALA A 207 10.35 5.76 -23.42
CA ALA A 207 10.00 6.54 -22.26
C ALA A 207 8.48 6.69 -22.08
N ILE A 208 8.07 6.97 -20.84
CA ILE A 208 6.73 7.40 -20.46
C ILE A 208 6.84 8.85 -19.98
N PRO A 209 6.18 9.81 -20.63
CA PRO A 209 6.21 11.21 -20.22
C PRO A 209 5.45 11.44 -18.90
N ILE A 210 5.70 12.58 -18.25
CA ILE A 210 5.01 12.99 -17.02
C ILE A 210 3.53 13.28 -17.33
N GLU A 211 3.25 13.78 -18.54
CA GLU A 211 1.94 14.08 -19.10
C GLU A 211 1.02 12.87 -19.09
N ALA A 212 1.57 11.66 -19.20
CA ALA A 212 0.77 10.44 -19.07
C ALA A 212 0.06 10.39 -17.71
N GLU A 213 0.73 10.79 -16.62
CA GLU A 213 0.11 10.84 -15.29
C GLU A 213 -0.79 12.08 -15.14
N THR A 214 -0.26 13.26 -15.47
CA THR A 214 -0.92 14.54 -15.14
C THR A 214 -2.17 14.80 -15.97
N CYS A 215 -2.18 14.44 -17.26
CA CYS A 215 -3.38 14.57 -18.09
C CYS A 215 -4.54 13.71 -17.56
N ASP A 216 -4.26 12.48 -17.13
CA ASP A 216 -5.31 11.61 -16.59
C ASP A 216 -5.83 12.14 -15.24
N ILE A 217 -4.95 12.63 -14.36
CA ILE A 217 -5.36 13.30 -13.11
C ILE A 217 -6.31 14.46 -13.40
N VAL A 218 -5.98 15.35 -14.34
CA VAL A 218 -6.82 16.51 -14.67
C VAL A 218 -8.22 16.07 -15.13
N VAL A 219 -8.31 15.04 -15.99
CA VAL A 219 -9.60 14.47 -16.42
C VAL A 219 -10.40 13.95 -15.23
N TRP A 220 -9.79 13.14 -14.36
CA TRP A 220 -10.48 12.62 -13.17
C TRP A 220 -10.91 13.73 -12.22
N LEU A 221 -10.06 14.73 -11.97
CA LEU A 221 -10.38 15.87 -11.11
C LEU A 221 -11.59 16.65 -11.63
N GLU A 222 -11.68 16.90 -12.94
CA GLU A 222 -12.83 17.58 -13.53
C GLU A 222 -14.13 16.76 -13.36
N LEU A 223 -14.06 15.45 -13.51
CA LEU A 223 -15.20 14.57 -13.26
C LEU A 223 -15.57 14.52 -11.77
N VAL A 224 -14.59 14.55 -10.86
CA VAL A 224 -14.83 14.62 -9.40
C VAL A 224 -15.51 15.93 -9.01
N LYS A 225 -15.13 17.07 -9.61
CA LYS A 225 -15.82 18.36 -9.37
C LYS A 225 -17.33 18.25 -9.60
N LYS A 226 -17.73 17.58 -10.69
CA LYS A 226 -19.13 17.43 -11.08
C LYS A 226 -19.88 16.35 -10.30
N THR A 227 -19.23 15.22 -10.03
CA THR A 227 -19.88 14.05 -9.42
C THR A 227 -19.78 13.99 -7.90
N LYS A 228 -18.80 14.70 -7.32
CA LYS A 228 -18.45 14.65 -5.88
C LYS A 228 -18.25 13.21 -5.36
N CYS A 229 -17.87 12.29 -6.26
CA CYS A 229 -17.44 10.95 -5.90
C CYS A 229 -16.05 11.02 -5.25
N PRO A 230 -15.85 10.39 -4.08
CA PRO A 230 -14.52 10.32 -3.51
C PRO A 230 -13.58 9.51 -4.41
N VAL A 231 -12.42 10.10 -4.73
CA VAL A 231 -11.37 9.48 -5.53
C VAL A 231 -10.07 9.43 -4.73
N HIS A 232 -9.38 8.30 -4.81
CA HIS A 232 -8.05 8.13 -4.25
C HIS A 232 -7.07 7.84 -5.39
N PHE A 233 -6.13 8.75 -5.62
CA PHE A 233 -5.08 8.57 -6.61
C PHE A 233 -3.92 7.79 -5.98
N VAL A 234 -3.55 6.65 -6.53
CA VAL A 234 -2.47 5.84 -5.98
C VAL A 234 -1.25 5.87 -6.88
N ASN A 235 -0.09 5.70 -6.26
CA ASN A 235 1.22 5.69 -6.92
C ASN A 235 1.48 6.98 -7.72
N ILE A 236 1.26 8.14 -7.07
CA ILE A 236 1.68 9.43 -7.63
C ILE A 236 3.21 9.47 -7.75
N THR A 237 3.73 9.91 -8.91
CA THR A 237 5.16 9.82 -9.20
C THR A 237 5.84 11.15 -9.50
N CYS A 238 5.11 12.23 -9.75
CA CYS A 238 5.71 13.51 -10.14
C CYS A 238 5.23 14.72 -9.32
N ALA A 239 6.05 15.77 -9.33
CA ALA A 239 5.80 17.02 -8.62
C ALA A 239 4.50 17.71 -9.06
N GLU A 240 4.21 17.67 -10.36
CA GLU A 240 3.04 18.32 -10.94
C GLU A 240 1.74 17.64 -10.49
N SER A 241 1.71 16.31 -10.40
CA SER A 241 0.60 15.57 -9.81
C SER A 241 0.34 15.98 -8.36
N VAL A 242 1.41 16.15 -7.55
CA VAL A 242 1.29 16.65 -6.17
C VAL A 242 0.67 18.04 -6.16
N ARG A 243 1.10 18.95 -7.05
CA ARG A 243 0.53 20.30 -7.19
C ARG A 243 -0.97 20.25 -7.53
N LEU A 244 -1.36 19.45 -8.52
CA LEU A 244 -2.76 19.29 -8.95
C LEU A 244 -3.64 18.75 -7.82
N ILE A 245 -3.16 17.75 -7.08
CA ILE A 245 -3.88 17.17 -5.94
C ILE A 245 -4.00 18.18 -4.79
N ARG A 246 -2.95 18.93 -4.49
CA ARG A 246 -2.98 20.00 -3.47
C ARG A 246 -4.06 21.03 -3.79
N GLN A 247 -4.07 21.53 -5.02
CA GLN A 247 -5.09 22.48 -5.48
C GLN A 247 -6.49 21.89 -5.44
N ALA A 248 -6.65 20.61 -5.76
CA ALA A 248 -7.94 19.94 -5.66
C ALA A 248 -8.43 19.84 -4.20
N LYS A 249 -7.52 19.57 -3.24
CA LYS A 249 -7.83 19.56 -1.80
C LYS A 249 -8.18 20.94 -1.28
N GLU A 250 -7.44 21.98 -1.65
CA GLU A 250 -7.73 23.39 -1.31
C GLU A 250 -9.12 23.81 -1.82
N ASN A 251 -9.52 23.31 -2.99
CA ASN A 251 -10.86 23.48 -3.55
C ASN A 251 -11.93 22.56 -2.95
N ASN A 252 -11.64 21.90 -1.82
CA ASN A 252 -12.53 20.99 -1.09
C ASN A 252 -13.08 19.83 -1.96
N LEU A 253 -12.32 19.39 -2.96
CA LEU A 253 -12.70 18.18 -3.70
C LEU A 253 -12.43 16.94 -2.83
N PRO A 254 -13.29 15.91 -2.91
CA PRO A 254 -13.14 14.70 -2.11
C PRO A 254 -12.04 13.79 -2.67
N VAL A 255 -10.82 14.29 -2.74
CA VAL A 255 -9.66 13.58 -3.28
C VAL A 255 -8.61 13.35 -2.22
N THR A 256 -7.93 12.22 -2.35
CA THR A 256 -6.80 11.81 -1.51
C THR A 256 -5.76 11.15 -2.41
N ALA A 257 -4.53 11.01 -1.93
CA ALA A 257 -3.45 10.43 -2.70
C ALA A 257 -2.56 9.49 -1.89
N SER A 258 -1.89 8.57 -2.59
CA SER A 258 -0.83 7.75 -2.02
C SER A 258 0.41 7.71 -2.92
N VAL A 259 1.54 7.44 -2.29
CA VAL A 259 2.82 7.19 -2.94
C VAL A 259 3.37 5.85 -2.47
N ALA A 260 3.97 5.07 -3.37
CA ALA A 260 4.63 3.84 -3.00
C ALA A 260 6.08 4.09 -2.55
N MET A 261 6.58 3.26 -1.63
CA MET A 261 7.93 3.35 -1.06
C MET A 261 9.06 3.54 -2.09
N PRO A 262 9.07 2.84 -3.26
CA PRO A 262 10.07 3.09 -4.30
C PRO A 262 10.19 4.53 -4.74
N TYR A 263 9.09 5.27 -4.91
CA TYR A 263 9.14 6.65 -5.37
C TYR A 263 9.61 7.65 -4.30
N LEU A 264 9.66 7.23 -3.03
CA LEU A 264 10.23 8.05 -1.95
C LEU A 264 11.73 7.87 -1.80
N LEU A 265 12.28 6.73 -2.22
CA LEU A 265 13.67 6.35 -1.98
C LEU A 265 14.52 6.26 -3.24
N LEU A 266 13.90 6.07 -4.40
CA LEU A 266 14.56 5.89 -5.68
C LEU A 266 14.10 6.96 -6.68
N ASN A 267 14.91 7.16 -7.71
CA ASN A 267 14.65 8.03 -8.86
C ASN A 267 15.20 7.40 -10.14
N GLU A 268 15.08 8.10 -11.26
CA GLU A 268 15.46 7.57 -12.57
C GLU A 268 16.93 7.15 -12.69
N ASN A 269 17.82 7.72 -11.86
CA ASN A 269 19.23 7.31 -11.84
C ASN A 269 19.40 5.85 -11.38
N ASP A 270 18.45 5.29 -10.63
CA ASP A 270 18.47 3.89 -10.21
C ASP A 270 18.18 2.92 -11.37
N ASN A 271 17.77 3.43 -12.54
CA ASN A 271 17.66 2.65 -13.78
C ASN A 271 19.01 2.50 -14.51
N LEU A 272 20.07 3.21 -14.08
CA LEU A 272 21.41 3.05 -14.65
C LEU A 272 21.87 1.58 -14.57
N ASN A 273 22.70 1.18 -15.51
CA ASN A 273 23.16 -0.20 -15.68
C ASN A 273 22.04 -1.22 -15.98
N PHE A 274 20.86 -0.75 -16.41
CA PHE A 274 19.72 -1.61 -16.77
C PHE A 274 19.29 -2.52 -15.61
N ASN A 275 19.30 -2.02 -14.37
CA ASN A 275 18.84 -2.78 -13.22
C ASN A 275 17.34 -3.15 -13.37
N THR A 276 17.04 -4.41 -13.69
CA THR A 276 15.65 -4.79 -14.00
C THR A 276 14.72 -4.77 -12.79
N ASP A 277 15.25 -4.73 -11.56
CA ASP A 277 14.46 -4.56 -10.35
C ASP A 277 13.91 -3.14 -10.18
N THR A 278 14.45 -2.15 -10.89
CA THR A 278 13.90 -0.79 -10.95
C THR A 278 12.90 -0.57 -12.09
N HIS A 279 12.69 -1.56 -12.96
CA HIS A 279 11.59 -1.52 -13.93
C HIS A 279 10.25 -1.68 -13.22
N ILE A 280 9.55 -0.55 -13.03
CA ILE A 280 8.21 -0.43 -12.45
C ILE A 280 7.35 0.54 -13.26
N ILE A 281 6.03 0.40 -13.15
CA ILE A 281 5.05 1.28 -13.80
C ILE A 281 4.04 1.78 -12.75
N PRO A 282 3.81 3.11 -12.64
CA PRO A 282 4.49 4.19 -13.37
C PRO A 282 6.01 4.25 -13.08
N PRO A 283 6.84 4.85 -13.95
CA PRO A 283 8.29 4.75 -13.81
C PRO A 283 8.85 5.63 -12.69
N LEU A 284 10.05 5.30 -12.21
CA LEU A 284 10.85 6.19 -11.36
C LEU A 284 11.18 7.48 -12.12
N ARG A 285 10.76 8.63 -11.58
CA ARG A 285 10.91 9.96 -12.17
C ARG A 285 12.22 10.63 -11.74
N SER A 286 12.39 11.91 -12.06
CA SER A 286 13.58 12.67 -11.71
C SER A 286 13.82 12.72 -10.19
N TYR A 287 15.05 13.02 -9.77
CA TYR A 287 15.35 13.27 -8.36
C TYR A 287 14.52 14.44 -7.80
N GLN A 288 14.23 15.45 -8.62
CA GLN A 288 13.38 16.57 -8.21
C GLN A 288 11.95 16.11 -7.89
N ASP A 289 11.39 15.23 -8.70
CA ASP A 289 10.08 14.62 -8.45
C ASP A 289 10.08 13.83 -7.14
N GLN A 290 11.12 13.02 -6.90
CA GLN A 290 11.29 12.29 -5.63
C GLN A 290 11.21 13.23 -4.42
N LEU A 291 11.93 14.36 -4.45
CA LEU A 291 11.90 15.35 -3.36
C LEU A 291 10.50 15.95 -3.17
N PHE A 292 9.78 16.25 -4.26
CA PHE A 292 8.42 16.77 -4.18
C PHE A 292 7.42 15.75 -3.62
N LEU A 293 7.61 14.46 -3.91
CA LEU A 293 6.80 13.39 -3.30
C LEU A 293 7.05 13.31 -1.80
N GLN A 294 8.32 13.34 -1.36
CA GLN A 294 8.67 13.38 0.06
C GLN A 294 8.01 14.58 0.76
N GLN A 295 8.14 15.78 0.18
CA GLN A 295 7.51 16.99 0.71
C GLN A 295 5.97 16.89 0.72
N GLY A 296 5.37 16.28 -0.31
CA GLY A 296 3.93 16.04 -0.39
C GLY A 296 3.42 15.12 0.72
N VAL A 297 4.23 14.17 1.19
CA VAL A 297 3.88 13.38 2.38
C VAL A 297 4.02 14.22 3.65
N VAL A 298 5.08 15.01 3.77
CA VAL A 298 5.35 15.86 4.95
C VAL A 298 4.23 16.88 5.16
N ASP A 299 3.75 17.53 4.09
CA ASP A 299 2.71 18.56 4.16
C ASP A 299 1.27 17.99 4.14
N GLY A 300 1.10 16.67 3.99
CA GLY A 300 -0.21 15.99 3.97
C GLY A 300 -0.97 16.07 2.64
N THR A 301 -0.36 16.58 1.58
CA THR A 301 -0.91 16.49 0.21
C THR A 301 -1.05 15.05 -0.23
N ILE A 302 -0.08 14.20 0.11
CA ILE A 302 -0.11 12.75 -0.05
C ILE A 302 -0.47 12.13 1.31
N ASP A 303 -1.59 11.41 1.34
CA ASP A 303 -2.17 10.91 2.59
C ASP A 303 -1.55 9.60 3.08
N ILE A 304 -1.13 8.74 2.15
CA ILE A 304 -0.78 7.34 2.43
C ILE A 304 0.57 6.98 1.78
N ILE A 305 1.37 6.20 2.50
CA ILE A 305 2.51 5.48 1.93
C ILE A 305 2.12 4.01 1.78
N SER A 306 2.33 3.42 0.59
CA SER A 306 2.14 1.99 0.32
C SER A 306 3.47 1.29 0.04
N SER A 307 3.51 -0.04 0.10
CA SER A 307 4.72 -0.80 -0.22
C SER A 307 5.06 -0.82 -1.72
N GLY A 308 4.07 -0.59 -2.59
CA GLY A 308 4.23 -0.79 -4.04
C GLY A 308 4.37 -2.27 -4.44
N HIS A 309 3.84 -3.19 -3.62
CA HIS A 309 4.05 -4.62 -3.81
C HIS A 309 3.40 -5.13 -5.11
N THR A 310 4.28 -5.48 -6.06
CA THR A 310 4.02 -6.13 -7.34
C THR A 310 5.08 -7.21 -7.60
N PRO A 311 5.00 -8.35 -6.91
CA PRO A 311 6.00 -9.40 -6.99
C PRO A 311 6.02 -10.04 -8.39
N CYS A 312 7.22 -10.21 -8.92
CA CYS A 312 7.48 -10.86 -10.20
C CYS A 312 8.34 -12.11 -9.98
N SER A 313 8.22 -13.11 -10.84
CA SER A 313 9.13 -14.25 -10.83
C SER A 313 10.54 -13.85 -11.27
N LYS A 314 11.54 -14.67 -10.93
CA LYS A 314 12.92 -14.43 -11.35
C LYS A 314 13.03 -14.42 -12.89
N GLU A 315 12.36 -15.34 -13.56
CA GLU A 315 12.35 -15.48 -15.03
C GLU A 315 11.76 -14.24 -15.70
N GLN A 316 10.76 -13.61 -15.08
CA GLN A 316 10.16 -12.36 -15.59
C GLN A 316 11.12 -11.17 -15.52
N LYS A 317 12.13 -11.21 -14.64
CA LYS A 317 13.15 -10.17 -14.45
C LYS A 317 14.49 -10.47 -15.14
N LEU A 318 14.70 -11.68 -15.66
CA LEU A 318 15.92 -12.11 -16.36
C LEU A 318 15.95 -11.77 -17.86
N LYS A 319 15.20 -10.74 -18.30
CA LYS A 319 15.17 -10.27 -19.70
C LYS A 319 15.89 -8.94 -19.83
N ALA A 320 16.10 -8.46 -21.06
CA ALA A 320 16.49 -7.07 -21.30
C ALA A 320 15.48 -6.12 -20.63
N PHE A 321 15.95 -4.98 -20.08
CA PHE A 321 15.18 -4.09 -19.21
C PHE A 321 13.73 -3.86 -19.70
N ALA A 322 13.57 -3.34 -20.92
CA ALA A 322 12.25 -3.03 -21.50
C ALA A 322 11.33 -4.25 -21.68
N MET A 323 11.90 -5.46 -21.74
CA MET A 323 11.16 -6.72 -21.94
C MET A 323 10.80 -7.43 -20.62
N THR A 324 11.32 -6.94 -19.49
CA THR A 324 10.99 -7.52 -18.18
C THR A 324 9.58 -7.15 -17.75
N LYS A 325 8.99 -7.95 -16.86
CA LYS A 325 7.72 -7.56 -16.23
C LYS A 325 7.97 -6.42 -15.24
N PRO A 326 7.23 -5.30 -15.30
CA PRO A 326 7.37 -4.24 -14.33
C PRO A 326 6.81 -4.66 -12.97
N GLY A 327 7.47 -4.25 -11.88
CA GLY A 327 7.03 -4.51 -10.51
C GLY A 327 8.18 -4.68 -9.51
N ILE A 328 7.87 -4.49 -8.22
CA ILE A 328 8.79 -4.66 -7.07
C ILE A 328 8.11 -5.50 -5.98
N SER A 329 8.83 -6.44 -5.36
CA SER A 329 8.40 -7.09 -4.14
C SER A 329 8.64 -6.19 -2.92
N GLY A 330 7.60 -5.45 -2.51
CA GLY A 330 7.73 -4.40 -1.49
C GLY A 330 7.39 -4.79 -0.04
N PHE A 331 6.71 -5.91 0.23
CA PHE A 331 6.23 -6.22 1.58
C PHE A 331 7.36 -6.46 2.58
N ASP A 332 8.25 -7.41 2.31
CA ASP A 332 9.29 -7.84 3.26
C ASP A 332 10.22 -6.69 3.70
N SER A 333 10.45 -5.71 2.82
CA SER A 333 11.29 -4.52 3.11
C SER A 333 10.53 -3.32 3.66
N PHE A 334 9.18 -3.36 3.74
CA PHE A 334 8.39 -2.15 3.95
C PHE A 334 8.66 -1.44 5.28
N VAL A 335 8.66 -2.18 6.39
CA VAL A 335 8.91 -1.61 7.72
C VAL A 335 10.35 -1.11 7.87
N PRO A 336 11.40 -1.88 7.51
CA PRO A 336 12.77 -1.35 7.50
C PRO A 336 12.91 -0.05 6.72
N LEU A 337 12.34 0.04 5.51
CA LEU A 337 12.41 1.25 4.68
C LEU A 337 11.60 2.42 5.25
N LEU A 338 10.43 2.15 5.86
CA LEU A 338 9.64 3.18 6.53
C LEU A 338 10.40 3.80 7.70
N PHE A 339 11.10 2.98 8.50
CA PHE A 339 11.92 3.48 9.60
C PHE A 339 13.21 4.14 9.12
N LYS A 340 13.78 3.70 7.98
CA LYS A 340 14.87 4.40 7.32
C LYS A 340 14.47 5.84 6.94
N LEU A 341 13.29 6.07 6.39
CA LEU A 341 12.78 7.43 6.11
C LEU A 341 12.72 8.32 7.38
N ILE A 342 12.45 7.71 8.53
CA ILE A 342 12.38 8.40 9.82
C ILE A 342 13.79 8.72 10.34
N ASP A 343 14.70 7.74 10.32
CA ASP A 343 16.09 7.90 10.78
C ASP A 343 16.87 8.90 9.92
N ASP A 344 16.66 8.85 8.60
CA ASP A 344 17.25 9.78 7.63
C ASP A 344 16.60 11.18 7.69
N LYS A 345 15.61 11.38 8.58
CA LYS A 345 14.88 12.64 8.80
C LYS A 345 14.14 13.17 7.57
N ILE A 346 13.84 12.30 6.61
CA ILE A 346 13.05 12.64 5.41
C ILE A 346 11.59 12.88 5.82
N ILE A 347 11.05 12.03 6.70
CA ILE A 347 9.68 12.14 7.21
C ILE A 347 9.69 11.94 8.73
N ASN A 348 9.02 12.81 9.48
CA ASN A 348 8.93 12.62 10.92
C ASN A 348 8.10 11.37 11.29
N LYS A 349 8.38 10.78 12.45
CA LYS A 349 7.75 9.52 12.91
C LYS A 349 6.22 9.59 12.97
N THR A 350 5.65 10.71 13.41
CA THR A 350 4.19 10.89 13.52
C THR A 350 3.53 10.83 12.14
N THR A 351 4.06 11.57 11.17
CA THR A 351 3.57 11.57 9.77
C THR A 351 3.72 10.18 9.15
N ALA A 352 4.89 9.55 9.29
CA ALA A 352 5.16 8.23 8.73
C ALA A 352 4.18 7.15 9.24
N ILE A 353 3.97 7.06 10.56
CA ILE A 353 3.06 6.07 11.15
C ILE A 353 1.59 6.40 10.83
N ASN A 354 1.19 7.68 10.81
CA ASN A 354 -0.16 8.05 10.38
C ASN A 354 -0.40 7.67 8.91
N ALA A 355 0.59 7.83 8.03
CA ALA A 355 0.47 7.52 6.60
C ALA A 355 0.28 6.03 6.31
N VAL A 356 0.75 5.13 7.19
CA VAL A 356 0.62 3.67 6.99
C VAL A 356 -0.43 3.00 7.91
N CYS A 357 -0.95 3.72 8.91
CA CYS A 357 -1.92 3.17 9.88
C CYS A 357 -3.23 3.97 9.96
N THR A 358 -3.17 5.24 10.37
CA THR A 358 -4.36 6.05 10.70
C THR A 358 -5.07 6.57 9.44
N ASN A 359 -4.31 7.15 8.51
CA ASN A 359 -4.83 7.72 7.26
C ASN A 359 -5.50 6.67 6.37
N PRO A 360 -4.89 5.50 6.07
CA PRO A 360 -5.56 4.48 5.27
C PRO A 360 -6.84 3.98 5.95
N ALA A 361 -6.84 3.86 7.28
CA ALA A 361 -8.04 3.48 8.01
C ALA A 361 -9.16 4.51 7.90
N ARG A 362 -8.85 5.80 8.10
CA ARG A 362 -9.81 6.90 7.96
C ARG A 362 -10.35 6.99 6.55
N ILE A 363 -9.48 6.95 5.54
CA ILE A 363 -9.86 7.13 4.13
C ILE A 363 -10.77 5.98 3.66
N PHE A 364 -10.49 4.75 4.07
CA PHE A 364 -11.25 3.57 3.64
C PHE A 364 -12.25 3.04 4.67
N ASN A 365 -12.56 3.82 5.72
CA ASN A 365 -13.52 3.47 6.77
C ASN A 365 -13.21 2.12 7.45
N LEU A 366 -11.94 1.91 7.79
CA LEU A 366 -11.44 0.76 8.53
C LEU A 366 -11.12 1.14 9.98
N THR A 367 -10.92 0.12 10.81
CA THR A 367 -10.47 0.28 12.20
C THR A 367 -8.94 0.24 12.27
N SER A 368 -8.35 1.19 12.98
CA SER A 368 -6.93 1.23 13.32
C SER A 368 -6.75 1.83 14.72
N GLY A 369 -5.57 1.68 15.28
CA GLY A 369 -5.18 2.24 16.56
C GLY A 369 -5.08 1.23 17.71
N ILE A 370 -4.33 1.61 18.74
CA ILE A 370 -4.08 0.83 19.95
C ILE A 370 -5.11 1.25 21.01
N THR A 371 -6.32 0.73 20.89
CA THR A 371 -7.46 1.14 21.75
C THR A 371 -8.01 -0.03 22.54
N LEU A 372 -8.39 0.23 23.80
CA LEU A 372 -9.06 -0.75 24.66
C LEU A 372 -10.32 -1.31 23.98
N LYS A 373 -10.56 -2.61 24.19
CA LYS A 373 -11.70 -3.38 23.66
C LYS A 373 -11.74 -3.46 22.12
N LYS A 374 -10.68 -3.05 21.41
CA LYS A 374 -10.55 -3.23 19.95
C LYS A 374 -9.63 -4.41 19.62
N PRO A 375 -9.75 -4.99 18.41
CA PRO A 375 -8.86 -6.06 17.96
C PRO A 375 -7.39 -5.68 18.07
N ALA A 376 -6.57 -6.59 18.60
CA ALA A 376 -5.12 -6.45 18.65
C ALA A 376 -4.53 -6.67 17.26
N ASN A 377 -4.42 -5.58 16.50
CA ASN A 377 -3.69 -5.49 15.24
C ASN A 377 -2.48 -4.59 15.49
N LEU A 378 -1.31 -5.20 15.73
CA LEU A 378 -0.11 -4.50 16.20
C LEU A 378 1.11 -4.95 15.41
N VAL A 379 2.07 -4.04 15.24
CA VAL A 379 3.43 -4.37 14.78
C VAL A 379 4.38 -4.07 15.92
N ILE A 380 5.22 -5.05 16.25
CA ILE A 380 6.32 -4.90 17.19
C ILE A 380 7.58 -4.73 16.35
N VAL A 381 8.14 -3.53 16.37
CA VAL A 381 9.34 -3.16 15.61
C VAL A 381 10.51 -3.11 16.56
N LYS A 382 11.55 -3.89 16.31
CA LYS A 382 12.75 -3.93 17.16
C LYS A 382 13.83 -3.03 16.58
N ASN A 383 14.45 -2.24 17.44
CA ASN A 383 15.67 -1.50 17.09
C ASN A 383 16.83 -2.50 17.04
N GLN A 384 17.22 -2.88 15.84
CA GLN A 384 18.29 -3.81 15.56
C GLN A 384 18.78 -3.55 14.13
N ASN A 385 20.09 -3.34 13.98
CA ASN A 385 20.74 -3.18 12.69
C ASN A 385 20.43 -4.39 11.80
N THR A 386 19.96 -4.11 10.60
CA THR A 386 19.60 -5.10 9.60
C THR A 386 20.00 -4.60 8.21
N ILE A 387 20.26 -5.55 7.33
CA ILE A 387 20.48 -5.32 5.91
C ILE A 387 19.34 -6.00 5.18
N ILE A 388 18.70 -5.31 4.25
CA ILE A 388 17.67 -5.90 3.42
C ILE A 388 18.33 -6.91 2.48
N ASP A 389 18.05 -8.19 2.71
CA ASP A 389 18.50 -9.30 1.88
C ASP A 389 17.29 -9.95 1.19
N ASN A 390 17.24 -9.86 -0.14
CA ASN A 390 16.13 -10.40 -0.91
C ASN A 390 16.09 -11.94 -0.92
N THR A 391 17.18 -12.62 -0.56
CA THR A 391 17.22 -14.08 -0.44
C THR A 391 16.40 -14.56 0.76
N GLU A 392 16.23 -13.73 1.79
CA GLU A 392 15.44 -14.02 3.00
C GLU A 392 13.95 -13.66 2.88
N PHE A 393 13.54 -13.03 1.77
CA PHE A 393 12.14 -12.58 1.61
C PHE A 393 11.17 -13.76 1.75
N ASN A 394 9.97 -13.50 2.25
CA ASN A 394 8.91 -14.51 2.31
C ASN A 394 8.04 -14.48 1.04
N SER A 395 7.96 -13.33 0.37
CA SER A 395 7.24 -13.19 -0.89
C SER A 395 7.70 -14.23 -1.92
N PHE A 396 6.79 -14.60 -2.82
CA PHE A 396 7.12 -15.32 -4.03
C PHE A 396 8.12 -14.53 -4.89
N GLY A 397 7.88 -13.23 -5.09
CA GLY A 397 8.79 -12.37 -5.84
C GLY A 397 9.96 -11.92 -4.98
N LYS A 398 11.17 -12.03 -5.53
CA LYS A 398 12.43 -11.56 -4.91
C LYS A 398 12.96 -10.28 -5.55
N ASN A 399 12.27 -9.78 -6.56
CA ASN A 399 12.63 -8.61 -7.35
C ASN A 399 12.55 -7.35 -6.50
N THR A 400 13.69 -6.80 -6.10
CA THR A 400 13.72 -5.60 -5.28
C THR A 400 15.03 -4.84 -5.48
N PRO A 401 14.98 -3.53 -5.75
CA PRO A 401 16.17 -2.70 -5.87
C PRO A 401 16.78 -2.35 -4.50
N PHE A 402 16.12 -2.72 -3.40
CA PHE A 402 16.55 -2.38 -2.04
C PHE A 402 17.53 -3.39 -1.43
N ASN A 403 17.98 -4.39 -2.19
CA ASN A 403 18.94 -5.37 -1.69
C ASN A 403 20.24 -4.67 -1.26
N GLY A 404 20.71 -4.94 -0.05
CA GLY A 404 21.87 -4.29 0.55
C GLY A 404 21.58 -2.97 1.29
N PHE A 405 20.34 -2.46 1.27
CA PHE A 405 20.00 -1.26 2.04
C PHE A 405 20.04 -1.55 3.54
N MET A 406 20.61 -0.63 4.32
CA MET A 406 20.68 -0.75 5.78
C MET A 406 19.49 -0.09 6.46
N SER A 407 19.04 -0.68 7.57
CA SER A 407 18.04 -0.11 8.49
C SER A 407 18.42 -0.45 9.93
N ASN A 408 18.10 0.43 10.87
CA ASN A 408 18.24 0.14 12.30
C ASN A 408 17.01 -0.58 12.88
N TYR A 409 16.06 -0.96 12.04
CA TYR A 409 14.79 -1.53 12.47
C TYR A 409 14.34 -2.68 11.59
N GLN A 410 13.76 -3.68 12.25
CA GLN A 410 13.08 -4.80 11.62
C GLN A 410 11.80 -5.16 12.36
N VAL A 411 10.92 -5.90 11.68
CA VAL A 411 9.73 -6.47 12.32
C VAL A 411 10.16 -7.58 13.26
N TYR A 412 9.87 -7.43 14.54
CA TYR A 412 10.08 -8.49 15.53
C TYR A 412 8.92 -9.48 15.51
N LYS A 413 7.69 -8.95 15.59
CA LYS A 413 6.45 -9.73 15.54
C LYS A 413 5.31 -8.89 15.00
N THR A 414 4.33 -9.56 14.39
CA THR A 414 3.05 -8.98 14.00
C THR A 414 1.96 -9.69 14.73
N ILE A 415 1.04 -8.94 15.33
CA ILE A 415 -0.13 -9.51 16.01
C ILE A 415 -1.36 -9.13 15.20
N PHE A 416 -2.11 -10.13 14.75
CA PHE A 416 -3.39 -9.94 14.09
C PHE A 416 -4.46 -10.77 14.79
N LYS A 417 -5.36 -10.13 15.53
CA LYS A 417 -6.37 -10.82 16.38
C LYS A 417 -5.71 -11.93 17.23
N ASN A 418 -4.66 -11.56 17.96
CA ASN A 418 -3.84 -12.42 18.83
C ASN A 418 -3.07 -13.57 18.17
N LYS A 419 -3.12 -13.71 16.85
CA LYS A 419 -2.20 -14.58 16.12
C LYS A 419 -0.88 -13.86 15.90
N GLU A 420 0.20 -14.55 16.20
CA GLU A 420 1.59 -14.13 15.97
C GLU A 420 2.13 -14.64 14.64
#